data_AF-A0A6J6GQL1-F1
#
_entry.id   AF-A0A6J6GQL1-F1
#
_cell.length_a   1.000
_cell.length_b   1.000
_cell.length_c   1.000
_cell.angle_alpha   90.00
_cell.angle_beta   90.00
_cell.angle_gamma   90.00
#
_symmetry.space_group_name_H-M   'P 1'
#
loop_
_entity.id
_entity.type
_entity.pdbx_description
1 polymer ?
#
loop_
_entity_poly.entity_id
_entity_poly.type
_entity_poly.pdbx_seq_one_letter_code
_entity_poly.pdbx_strand_id
1 'polypeptide(L)'
;MDQWSPVLRGWVLGVENPLEPLEIAIMIDGIEACRTRCDLPRPDVANAGHGTGNCGFAVSLRELVSDDLPHALEVVDVGTGETIFRSEALVVVHSTWPNNGSQQMLPGTVRSESGSWESFERRVASGRRVAIVATHRTEGASELGVRRLVEALSSADNAVLVVDTSPAASSDALGADFLMWRENLGWDFASWATGLERLGDLAAECDHLLLVNDSCVGPFGDLGPLIARGQSLGVDVWSLTDSWESGHHLQSYFLGFTRSALGQGVLSDFFDQYPFPKYKEGVIEHGEVGLTAFLDERGITTAAVFEYFELVASFEKSLDPRLTRFADSTTAALMRKHDPDYQTVGYRSLVATVEDLEMRVPLNPTHHFWRELLDQGFPFIKRELLVADPAGRFFASDFADVVRPLLDEGDLELFRSEFARRPTARIVDAR
;
A
#
# COMPACT_ATOMS: atom_id res chain seq x y z
N MET A 1 9.35 0.30 -20.96
CA MET A 1 9.20 1.67 -20.41
C MET A 1 7.73 1.97 -20.32
N ASP A 2 7.27 2.41 -19.15
CA ASP A 2 5.92 2.90 -19.00
C ASP A 2 5.88 4.39 -19.34
N GLN A 3 4.91 4.80 -20.15
CA GLN A 3 4.65 6.19 -20.53
C GLN A 3 4.15 7.04 -19.34
N TRP A 4 3.90 6.43 -18.18
CA TRP A 4 3.27 7.05 -17.02
C TRP A 4 4.02 6.85 -15.69
N SER A 5 5.23 6.31 -15.74
CA SER A 5 6.23 6.44 -14.69
C SER A 5 7.55 6.42 -15.45
N PRO A 6 8.19 7.58 -15.70
CA PRO A 6 9.34 7.67 -16.58
C PRO A 6 10.59 7.12 -15.89
N VAL A 7 10.48 6.05 -15.09
CA VAL A 7 11.60 5.39 -14.45
C VAL A 7 12.10 4.29 -15.38
N LEU A 8 13.32 4.45 -15.88
CA LEU A 8 14.04 3.40 -16.57
C LEU A 8 14.57 2.41 -15.54
N ARG A 9 14.00 1.20 -15.54
CA ARG A 9 14.39 0.12 -14.61
C ARG A 9 14.91 -1.08 -15.37
N GLY A 10 15.87 -1.76 -14.78
CA GLY A 10 16.44 -2.97 -15.33
C GLY A 10 17.37 -3.66 -14.35
N TRP A 11 18.14 -4.59 -14.87
CA TRP A 11 19.24 -5.22 -14.15
C TRP A 11 20.36 -5.51 -15.14
N VAL A 12 21.61 -5.43 -14.66
CA VAL A 12 22.80 -5.69 -15.46
C VAL A 12 23.76 -6.50 -14.60
N LEU A 13 24.25 -7.61 -15.15
CA LEU A 13 25.16 -8.51 -14.46
C LEU A 13 26.46 -8.63 -15.25
N GLY A 14 27.59 -8.46 -14.58
CA GLY A 14 28.89 -8.79 -15.16
C GLY A 14 29.05 -10.30 -15.27
N VAL A 15 29.32 -10.80 -16.48
CA VAL A 15 29.53 -12.25 -16.69
C VAL A 15 30.83 -12.73 -16.02
N GLU A 16 31.85 -11.89 -16.01
CA GLU A 16 33.17 -12.22 -15.44
C GLU A 16 33.22 -12.07 -13.92
N ASN A 17 32.45 -11.13 -13.36
CA ASN A 17 32.37 -10.91 -11.91
C ASN A 17 30.91 -10.63 -11.47
N PRO A 18 30.06 -11.68 -11.39
CA PRO A 18 28.63 -11.53 -11.11
C PRO A 18 28.30 -11.14 -9.67
N LEU A 19 29.33 -10.97 -8.81
CA LEU A 19 29.18 -10.53 -7.42
C LEU A 19 29.37 -9.02 -7.25
N GLU A 20 29.94 -8.34 -8.25
CA GLU A 20 30.19 -6.90 -8.21
C GLU A 20 29.14 -6.13 -9.01
N PRO A 21 28.43 -5.16 -8.38
CA PRO A 21 27.53 -4.26 -9.09
C PRO A 21 28.27 -3.45 -10.17
N LEU A 22 27.80 -3.56 -11.41
CA LEU A 22 28.30 -2.76 -12.54
C LEU A 22 27.84 -1.30 -12.41
N GLU A 23 28.58 -0.41 -13.08
CA GLU A 23 28.15 0.97 -13.30
C GLU A 23 27.70 1.13 -14.75
N ILE A 24 26.55 1.75 -14.94
CA ILE A 24 25.98 2.01 -16.28
C ILE A 24 25.79 3.50 -16.49
N ALA A 25 25.91 3.92 -17.74
CA ALA A 25 25.56 5.24 -18.22
C ALA A 25 24.21 5.19 -18.94
N ILE A 26 23.33 6.13 -18.60
CA ILE A 26 22.09 6.38 -19.33
C ILE A 26 22.36 7.45 -20.37
N MET A 27 22.20 7.11 -21.64
CA MET A 27 22.39 8.02 -22.78
C MET A 27 21.03 8.49 -23.30
N ILE A 28 20.91 9.78 -23.55
CA ILE A 28 19.74 10.42 -24.18
C ILE A 28 20.22 11.10 -25.45
N ASP A 29 19.71 10.67 -26.60
CA ASP A 29 20.12 11.14 -27.94
C ASP A 29 21.65 11.07 -28.17
N GLY A 30 22.30 10.05 -27.60
CA GLY A 30 23.74 9.84 -27.68
C GLY A 30 24.57 10.70 -26.73
N ILE A 31 23.95 11.46 -25.84
CA ILE A 31 24.62 12.24 -24.78
C ILE A 31 24.45 11.52 -23.44
N GLU A 32 25.54 11.38 -22.69
CA GLU A 32 25.50 10.82 -21.34
C GLU A 32 24.70 11.76 -20.42
N ALA A 33 23.56 11.29 -19.93
CA ALA A 33 22.68 12.05 -19.05
C ALA A 33 22.96 11.79 -17.57
N CYS A 34 23.21 10.53 -17.19
CA CYS A 34 23.65 10.19 -15.85
C CYS A 34 24.38 8.84 -15.82
N ARG A 35 25.00 8.56 -14.66
CA ARG A 35 25.52 7.23 -14.30
C ARG A 35 24.80 6.71 -13.08
N THR A 36 24.59 5.41 -13.04
CA THR A 36 24.05 4.73 -11.85
C THR A 36 24.76 3.41 -11.63
N ARG A 37 24.87 3.02 -10.37
CA ARG A 37 25.33 1.69 -9.99
C ARG A 37 24.15 0.72 -10.05
N CYS A 38 24.42 -0.51 -10.48
CA CYS A 38 23.45 -1.59 -10.54
C CYS A 38 23.48 -2.41 -9.25
N ASP A 39 23.13 -1.82 -8.11
CA ASP A 39 23.20 -2.44 -6.78
C ASP A 39 21.85 -2.67 -6.11
N LEU A 40 20.74 -2.37 -6.81
CA LEU A 40 19.40 -2.62 -6.27
C LEU A 40 19.09 -4.12 -6.22
N PRO A 41 18.35 -4.59 -5.20
CA PRO A 41 18.02 -5.99 -5.05
C PRO A 41 17.04 -6.48 -6.13
N ARG A 42 17.35 -7.65 -6.68
CA ARG A 42 16.60 -8.40 -7.71
C ARG A 42 16.48 -9.86 -7.30
N PRO A 43 15.56 -10.18 -6.37
CA PRO A 43 15.34 -11.55 -5.91
C PRO A 43 14.98 -12.51 -7.04
N ASP A 44 14.32 -12.02 -8.09
CA ASP A 44 14.01 -12.81 -9.29
C ASP A 44 15.27 -13.25 -10.05
N VAL A 45 16.29 -12.40 -10.14
CA VAL A 45 17.58 -12.72 -10.76
C VAL A 45 18.39 -13.67 -9.88
N ALA A 46 18.39 -13.45 -8.55
CA ALA A 46 19.01 -14.38 -7.60
C ALA A 46 18.37 -15.78 -7.65
N ASN A 47 17.03 -15.85 -7.68
CA ASN A 47 16.27 -17.11 -7.75
C ASN A 47 16.50 -17.88 -9.06
N ALA A 48 16.86 -17.18 -10.14
CA ALA A 48 17.26 -17.79 -11.40
C ALA A 48 18.70 -18.35 -11.38
N GLY A 49 19.43 -18.19 -10.26
CA GLY A 49 20.78 -18.72 -10.07
C GLY A 49 21.89 -17.77 -10.53
N HIS A 50 21.58 -16.49 -10.75
CA HIS A 50 22.52 -15.49 -11.24
C HIS A 50 23.02 -14.56 -10.12
N GLY A 51 24.04 -15.01 -9.36
CA GLY A 51 24.77 -14.17 -8.41
C GLY A 51 24.00 -13.76 -7.14
N THR A 52 24.33 -12.59 -6.58
CA THR A 52 23.80 -12.08 -5.29
C THR A 52 22.39 -11.50 -5.39
N GLY A 53 21.90 -11.23 -6.61
CA GLY A 53 20.66 -10.48 -6.83
C GLY A 53 20.83 -8.96 -6.72
N ASN A 54 21.96 -8.42 -6.27
CA ASN A 54 22.18 -6.96 -6.21
C ASN A 54 22.73 -6.46 -7.55
N CYS A 55 21.89 -6.47 -8.56
CA CYS A 55 22.23 -6.14 -9.95
C CYS A 55 21.20 -5.21 -10.62
N GLY A 56 20.22 -4.71 -9.87
CA GLY A 56 19.15 -3.86 -10.37
C GLY A 56 19.54 -2.39 -10.44
N PHE A 57 18.85 -1.63 -11.29
CA PHE A 57 18.94 -0.17 -11.33
C PHE A 57 17.56 0.45 -11.59
N ALA A 58 17.38 1.70 -11.16
CA ALA A 58 16.20 2.50 -11.41
C ALA A 58 16.61 3.97 -11.55
N VAL A 59 16.28 4.59 -12.68
CA VAL A 59 16.64 5.98 -12.98
C VAL A 59 15.40 6.74 -13.43
N SER A 60 15.10 7.87 -12.77
CA SER A 60 14.04 8.77 -13.21
C SER A 60 14.46 9.53 -14.46
N LEU A 61 13.88 9.23 -15.62
CA LEU A 61 14.12 9.97 -16.86
C LEU A 61 13.60 11.41 -16.76
N ARG A 62 12.62 11.69 -15.89
CA ARG A 62 12.08 13.05 -15.70
C ARG A 62 13.12 14.02 -15.15
N GLU A 63 14.04 13.54 -14.30
CA GLU A 63 15.14 14.36 -13.79
C GLU A 63 16.20 14.64 -14.86
N LEU A 64 16.19 13.87 -15.94
CA LEU A 64 17.17 13.94 -17.03
C LEU A 64 16.63 14.68 -18.26
N VAL A 65 15.35 14.49 -18.59
CA VAL A 65 14.69 15.07 -19.76
C VAL A 65 13.18 15.20 -19.52
N SER A 66 12.63 16.40 -19.80
CA SER A 66 11.21 16.70 -19.58
C SER A 66 10.74 17.84 -20.49
N ASP A 67 10.96 17.71 -21.80
CA ASP A 67 10.70 18.76 -22.79
C ASP A 67 9.57 18.42 -23.79
N ASP A 68 8.85 17.32 -23.54
CA ASP A 68 7.79 16.78 -24.41
C ASP A 68 8.27 16.36 -25.82
N LEU A 69 9.58 16.22 -26.04
CA LEU A 69 10.12 15.77 -27.31
C LEU A 69 10.41 14.26 -27.32
N PRO A 70 10.44 13.60 -28.50
CA PRO A 70 10.84 12.21 -28.62
C PRO A 70 12.37 12.05 -28.52
N HIS A 71 12.85 11.19 -27.63
CA HIS A 71 14.27 10.90 -27.42
C HIS A 71 14.63 9.43 -27.63
N ALA A 72 15.85 9.18 -28.12
CA ALA A 72 16.44 7.85 -28.14
C ALA A 72 17.15 7.57 -26.81
N LEU A 73 16.93 6.38 -26.25
CA LEU A 73 17.53 5.98 -24.98
C LEU A 73 18.49 4.81 -25.19
N GLU A 74 19.67 4.91 -24.56
CA GLU A 74 20.62 3.81 -24.49
C GLU A 74 21.10 3.59 -23.06
N VAL A 75 21.38 2.34 -22.73
CA VAL A 75 22.09 1.95 -21.51
C VAL A 75 23.43 1.38 -21.92
N VAL A 76 24.51 1.96 -21.40
CA VAL A 76 25.88 1.60 -21.76
C VAL A 76 26.62 1.17 -20.51
N ASP A 77 27.35 0.06 -20.58
CA ASP A 77 28.28 -0.35 -19.52
C ASP A 77 29.45 0.64 -19.49
N VAL A 78 29.69 1.29 -18.34
CA VAL A 78 30.77 2.27 -18.18
C VAL A 78 32.16 1.63 -18.30
N GLY A 79 32.31 0.38 -17.86
CA GLY A 79 33.59 -0.33 -17.85
C GLY A 79 34.02 -0.77 -19.25
N THR A 80 33.08 -1.28 -20.04
CA THR A 80 33.37 -1.85 -21.38
C THR A 80 33.03 -0.91 -22.53
N GLY A 81 32.15 0.07 -22.32
CA GLY A 81 31.58 0.92 -23.36
C GLY A 81 30.56 0.21 -24.26
N GLU A 82 30.13 -1.01 -23.91
CA GLU A 82 29.16 -1.76 -24.68
C GLU A 82 27.73 -1.26 -24.43
N THR A 83 26.96 -1.09 -25.51
CA THR A 83 25.54 -0.78 -25.43
C THR A 83 24.76 -2.03 -25.00
N ILE A 84 24.26 -2.03 -23.77
CA ILE A 84 23.47 -3.10 -23.18
C ILE A 84 22.03 -3.05 -23.71
N PHE A 85 21.47 -1.86 -23.85
CA PHE A 85 20.10 -1.65 -24.30
C PHE A 85 20.00 -0.42 -25.19
N ARG A 86 19.14 -0.51 -26.20
CA ARG A 86 18.70 0.62 -27.02
C ARG A 86 17.18 0.55 -27.15
N SER A 87 16.51 1.69 -26.98
CA SER A 87 15.06 1.77 -27.20
C SER A 87 14.70 1.50 -28.66
N GLU A 88 13.78 0.58 -28.92
CA GLU A 88 13.31 0.26 -30.28
C GLU A 88 12.48 1.40 -30.92
N ALA A 89 11.91 2.27 -30.08
CA ALA A 89 11.18 3.46 -30.47
C ALA A 89 11.69 4.67 -29.67
N LEU A 90 11.44 5.87 -30.19
CA LEU A 90 11.68 7.11 -29.44
C LEU A 90 10.70 7.20 -28.28
N VAL A 91 11.20 7.66 -27.13
CA VAL A 91 10.47 7.79 -25.88
C VAL A 91 10.20 9.26 -25.64
N VAL A 92 8.94 9.62 -25.44
CA VAL A 92 8.56 10.97 -25.04
C VAL A 92 8.39 10.98 -23.53
N VAL A 93 9.18 11.81 -22.85
CA VAL A 93 9.01 12.05 -21.41
C VAL A 93 8.25 13.37 -21.27
N HIS A 94 6.99 13.25 -20.89
CA HIS A 94 6.12 14.42 -20.85
C HIS A 94 6.49 15.37 -19.69
N SER A 95 6.61 16.66 -19.99
CA SER A 95 6.90 17.72 -19.00
C SER A 95 5.75 17.87 -17.99
N THR A 96 4.54 17.62 -18.48
CA THR A 96 3.29 17.59 -17.72
C THR A 96 2.65 16.22 -17.89
N TRP A 97 2.00 15.70 -16.86
CA TRP A 97 1.23 14.46 -17.01
C TRP A 97 0.17 14.66 -18.11
N PRO A 98 0.11 13.80 -19.15
CA PRO A 98 -0.97 13.90 -20.10
C PRO A 98 -2.29 13.79 -19.35
N ASN A 99 -3.18 14.76 -19.56
CA ASN A 99 -4.40 14.98 -18.79
C ASN A 99 -5.51 13.96 -19.12
N ASN A 100 -5.14 12.68 -19.27
CA ASN A 100 -6.06 11.55 -19.41
C ASN A 100 -6.70 11.16 -18.06
N GLY A 101 -6.22 11.74 -16.95
CA GLY A 101 -6.79 11.56 -15.61
C GLY A 101 -8.28 11.86 -15.57
N SER A 102 -8.72 12.96 -16.20
CA SER A 102 -10.14 13.29 -16.32
C SER A 102 -10.98 12.19 -16.98
N GLN A 103 -10.47 11.46 -17.98
CA GLN A 103 -11.22 10.33 -18.56
C GLN A 103 -11.31 9.10 -17.64
N GLN A 104 -10.36 8.95 -16.69
CA GLN A 104 -10.37 7.90 -15.67
C GLN A 104 -11.20 8.27 -14.42
N MET A 105 -11.47 9.57 -14.21
CA MET A 105 -12.22 10.08 -13.05
C MET A 105 -13.74 9.90 -13.16
N LEU A 106 -14.27 9.95 -14.39
CA LEU A 106 -15.63 10.40 -14.63
C LEU A 106 -16.73 9.31 -14.57
N PRO A 107 -18.03 9.73 -14.53
CA PRO A 107 -19.22 8.89 -14.68
C PRO A 107 -19.18 7.89 -15.84
N GLY A 108 -18.35 8.15 -16.85
CA GLY A 108 -18.14 7.26 -17.99
C GLY A 108 -17.57 5.89 -17.62
N THR A 109 -16.98 5.73 -16.43
CA THR A 109 -16.50 4.44 -15.91
C THR A 109 -17.51 3.74 -15.01
N VAL A 110 -18.49 4.46 -14.46
CA VAL A 110 -19.57 3.89 -13.65
C VAL A 110 -20.49 3.08 -14.58
N ARG A 111 -20.85 1.88 -14.15
CA ARG A 111 -21.61 0.90 -14.95
C ARG A 111 -22.94 0.58 -14.32
N SER A 112 -23.02 0.56 -12.98
CA SER A 112 -24.27 0.42 -12.24
C SER A 112 -24.17 1.05 -10.86
N GLU A 113 -25.33 1.28 -10.27
CA GLU A 113 -25.49 1.84 -8.93
C GLU A 113 -26.45 0.95 -8.14
N SER A 114 -26.32 0.94 -6.82
CA SER A 114 -27.20 0.21 -5.90
C SER A 114 -27.42 1.01 -4.62
N GLY A 115 -28.66 1.01 -4.11
CA GLY A 115 -29.06 1.84 -2.97
C GLY A 115 -29.83 3.10 -3.39
N SER A 116 -30.15 3.96 -2.41
CA SER A 116 -30.93 5.18 -2.62
C SER A 116 -30.06 6.40 -2.34
N TRP A 117 -29.65 7.10 -3.40
CA TRP A 117 -28.85 8.33 -3.29
C TRP A 117 -29.54 9.37 -2.40
N GLU A 118 -30.84 9.59 -2.59
CA GLU A 118 -31.62 10.52 -1.75
C GLU A 118 -31.61 10.13 -0.25
N SER A 119 -31.59 8.84 0.06
CA SER A 119 -31.50 8.37 1.45
C SER A 119 -30.09 8.56 2.02
N PHE A 120 -29.07 8.32 1.19
CA PHE A 120 -27.68 8.61 1.53
C PHE A 120 -27.47 10.11 1.79
N GLU A 121 -27.91 11.00 0.89
CA GLU A 121 -27.82 12.46 1.07
C GLU A 121 -28.49 12.92 2.37
N ARG A 122 -29.68 12.39 2.69
CA ARG A 122 -30.35 12.69 3.97
C ARG A 122 -29.55 12.23 5.18
N ARG A 123 -28.89 11.07 5.10
CA ARG A 123 -27.99 10.57 6.15
C ARG A 123 -26.79 11.50 6.31
N VAL A 124 -26.12 11.88 5.21
CA VAL A 124 -25.02 12.85 5.19
C VAL A 124 -25.43 14.17 5.81
N ALA A 125 -26.57 14.74 5.41
CA ALA A 125 -27.05 16.01 5.93
C ALA A 125 -27.35 15.96 7.45
N SER A 126 -27.75 14.80 7.97
CA SER A 126 -28.04 14.61 9.40
C SER A 126 -26.82 14.36 10.27
N GLY A 127 -25.87 13.54 9.80
CA GLY A 127 -24.71 13.08 10.59
C GLY A 127 -23.41 13.79 10.25
N ARG A 128 -23.33 14.43 9.07
CA ARG A 128 -22.14 15.13 8.53
C ARG A 128 -20.86 14.29 8.53
N ARG A 129 -21.00 12.97 8.49
CA ARG A 129 -19.88 12.01 8.51
C ARG A 129 -20.04 11.06 7.35
N VAL A 130 -19.02 10.99 6.51
CA VAL A 130 -19.03 10.16 5.30
C VAL A 130 -17.81 9.27 5.28
N ALA A 131 -17.99 8.02 4.86
CA ALA A 131 -16.90 7.13 4.49
C ALA A 131 -17.05 6.69 3.04
N ILE A 132 -16.01 6.90 2.23
CA ILE A 132 -15.91 6.38 0.87
C ILE A 132 -14.99 5.16 0.91
N VAL A 133 -15.54 4.00 0.56
CA VAL A 133 -14.83 2.72 0.58
C VAL A 133 -14.51 2.30 -0.85
N ALA A 134 -13.23 2.24 -1.19
CA ALA A 134 -12.75 1.60 -2.41
C ALA A 134 -12.58 0.09 -2.18
N THR A 135 -13.07 -0.74 -3.10
CA THR A 135 -12.91 -2.20 -3.00
C THR A 135 -12.66 -2.84 -4.35
N HIS A 136 -11.73 -3.79 -4.36
CA HIS A 136 -11.47 -4.66 -5.50
C HIS A 136 -11.30 -6.10 -5.04
N ARG A 137 -12.22 -6.97 -5.47
CA ARG A 137 -12.20 -8.39 -5.15
C ARG A 137 -11.86 -9.18 -6.42
N THR A 138 -10.80 -9.99 -6.37
CA THR A 138 -10.51 -10.93 -7.47
C THR A 138 -11.64 -11.94 -7.64
N GLU A 139 -11.75 -12.54 -8.82
CA GLU A 139 -12.79 -13.54 -9.08
C GLU A 139 -12.81 -14.66 -8.02
N GLY A 140 -13.99 -14.95 -7.48
CA GLY A 140 -14.22 -15.94 -6.43
C GLY A 140 -13.83 -15.51 -5.00
N ALA A 141 -13.33 -14.28 -4.80
CA ALA A 141 -13.07 -13.76 -3.46
C ALA A 141 -14.37 -13.46 -2.71
N SER A 142 -14.34 -13.64 -1.38
CA SER A 142 -15.50 -13.42 -0.51
C SER A 142 -15.86 -11.95 -0.37
N GLU A 143 -17.16 -11.65 -0.26
CA GLU A 143 -17.67 -10.31 0.10
C GLU A 143 -17.65 -10.06 1.62
N LEU A 144 -17.36 -11.07 2.44
CA LEU A 144 -17.41 -10.96 3.91
C LEU A 144 -16.55 -9.82 4.45
N GLY A 145 -15.34 -9.65 3.92
CA GLY A 145 -14.40 -8.63 4.39
C GLY A 145 -14.91 -7.21 4.16
N VAL A 146 -15.36 -6.91 2.94
CA VAL A 146 -15.89 -5.58 2.61
C VAL A 146 -17.21 -5.31 3.35
N ARG A 147 -18.09 -6.30 3.49
CA ARG A 147 -19.33 -6.15 4.27
C ARG A 147 -19.04 -5.84 5.73
N ARG A 148 -18.06 -6.51 6.34
CA ARG A 148 -17.62 -6.26 7.73
C ARG A 148 -17.07 -4.85 7.89
N LEU A 149 -16.24 -4.39 6.95
CA LEU A 149 -15.71 -3.02 6.95
C LEU A 149 -16.83 -1.98 6.85
N VAL A 150 -17.77 -2.18 5.92
CA VAL A 150 -18.93 -1.28 5.71
C VAL A 150 -19.83 -1.24 6.94
N GLU A 151 -20.11 -2.39 7.56
CA GLU A 151 -20.91 -2.49 8.78
C GLU A 151 -20.25 -1.75 9.95
N ALA A 152 -18.94 -1.90 10.13
CA ALA A 152 -18.19 -1.21 11.19
C ALA A 152 -18.16 0.31 10.98
N LEU A 153 -17.98 0.78 9.74
CA LEU A 153 -18.02 2.20 9.39
C LEU A 153 -19.43 2.79 9.63
N SER A 154 -20.47 2.08 9.23
CA SER A 154 -21.87 2.48 9.46
C SER A 154 -22.21 2.52 10.95
N SER A 155 -21.72 1.56 11.73
CA SER A 155 -21.89 1.49 13.18
C SER A 155 -21.16 2.62 13.91
N ALA A 156 -20.08 3.14 13.33
CA ALA A 156 -19.39 4.35 13.77
C ALA A 156 -20.06 5.66 13.29
N ASP A 157 -21.33 5.59 12.89
CA ASP A 157 -22.19 6.72 12.49
C ASP A 157 -21.74 7.44 11.21
N ASN A 158 -21.10 6.73 10.28
CA ASN A 158 -20.81 7.25 8.95
C ASN A 158 -21.93 6.88 7.98
N ALA A 159 -22.28 7.81 7.08
CA ALA A 159 -22.93 7.44 5.82
C ALA A 159 -21.87 6.80 4.91
N VAL A 160 -22.12 5.59 4.42
CA VAL A 160 -21.11 4.80 3.70
C VAL A 160 -21.44 4.74 2.21
N LEU A 161 -20.49 5.22 1.40
CA LEU A 161 -20.48 5.11 -0.05
C LEU A 161 -19.42 4.08 -0.46
N VAL A 162 -19.82 3.01 -1.13
CA VAL A 162 -18.88 2.03 -1.69
C VAL A 162 -18.65 2.31 -3.17
N VAL A 163 -17.39 2.25 -3.60
CA VAL A 163 -16.99 2.26 -5.00
C VAL A 163 -16.28 0.95 -5.29
N ASP A 164 -16.96 0.09 -6.05
CA ASP A 164 -16.56 -1.28 -6.32
C ASP A 164 -16.00 -1.42 -7.74
N THR A 165 -14.80 -1.98 -7.85
CA THR A 165 -14.11 -2.23 -9.13
C THR A 165 -13.91 -3.71 -9.41
N SER A 166 -14.61 -4.57 -8.67
CA SER A 166 -14.51 -6.03 -8.84
C SER A 166 -14.96 -6.46 -10.26
N PRO A 167 -14.46 -7.59 -10.80
CA PRO A 167 -14.78 -8.05 -12.15
C PRO A 167 -16.28 -8.21 -12.43
N ALA A 168 -17.07 -8.49 -11.40
CA ALA A 168 -18.52 -8.57 -11.45
C ALA A 168 -19.14 -7.62 -10.43
N ALA A 169 -20.25 -7.00 -10.82
CA ALA A 169 -21.06 -6.19 -9.91
C ALA A 169 -21.62 -7.05 -8.77
N SER A 170 -21.61 -6.49 -7.56
CA SER A 170 -22.27 -7.08 -6.40
C SER A 170 -23.79 -7.13 -6.60
N SER A 171 -24.45 -8.12 -5.98
CA SER A 171 -25.92 -8.30 -6.13
C SER A 171 -26.75 -7.26 -5.35
N ASP A 172 -26.13 -6.58 -4.39
CA ASP A 172 -26.69 -5.53 -3.55
C ASP A 172 -25.63 -4.45 -3.28
N ALA A 173 -25.92 -3.52 -2.36
CA ALA A 173 -25.01 -2.44 -1.98
C ALA A 173 -23.93 -2.86 -0.95
N LEU A 174 -23.71 -4.16 -0.71
CA LEU A 174 -22.72 -4.67 0.26
C LEU A 174 -22.92 -4.16 1.70
N GLY A 175 -24.16 -3.82 2.07
CA GLY A 175 -24.50 -3.22 3.37
C GLY A 175 -24.29 -1.70 3.45
N ALA A 176 -23.80 -1.07 2.38
CA ALA A 176 -23.61 0.37 2.30
C ALA A 176 -24.94 1.10 2.04
N ASP A 177 -24.96 2.39 2.31
CA ASP A 177 -26.10 3.25 1.99
C ASP A 177 -26.23 3.45 0.47
N PHE A 178 -25.08 3.52 -0.21
CA PHE A 178 -25.00 3.61 -1.66
C PHE A 178 -23.74 2.91 -2.17
N LEU A 179 -23.86 2.27 -3.33
CA LEU A 179 -22.75 1.60 -4.01
C LEU A 179 -22.73 2.03 -5.48
N MET A 180 -21.54 2.34 -5.97
CA MET A 180 -21.24 2.54 -7.39
C MET A 180 -20.31 1.42 -7.85
N TRP A 181 -20.71 0.68 -8.89
CA TRP A 181 -19.81 -0.26 -9.56
C TRP A 181 -19.24 0.40 -10.81
N ARG A 182 -17.90 0.40 -10.93
CA ARG A 182 -17.18 1.04 -12.04
C ARG A 182 -16.08 0.15 -12.59
N GLU A 183 -15.55 0.52 -13.75
CA GLU A 183 -14.36 -0.13 -14.31
C GLU A 183 -13.14 0.06 -13.41
N ASN A 184 -12.30 -0.99 -13.34
CA ASN A 184 -11.06 -1.00 -12.56
C ASN A 184 -9.94 -0.24 -13.28
N LEU A 185 -10.02 1.09 -13.24
CA LEU A 185 -9.05 2.03 -13.79
C LEU A 185 -8.64 3.02 -12.70
N GLY A 186 -7.33 3.27 -12.56
CA GLY A 186 -6.78 4.26 -11.62
C GLY A 186 -6.83 3.88 -10.14
N TRP A 187 -7.16 2.62 -9.83
CA TRP A 187 -7.09 2.01 -8.49
C TRP A 187 -7.95 2.74 -7.43
N ASP A 188 -7.56 2.65 -6.16
CA ASP A 188 -8.34 3.18 -5.03
C ASP A 188 -8.51 4.70 -5.11
N PHE A 189 -7.47 5.43 -5.52
CA PHE A 189 -7.52 6.88 -5.71
C PHE A 189 -8.56 7.30 -6.74
N ALA A 190 -8.69 6.59 -7.87
CA ALA A 190 -9.78 6.85 -8.81
C ALA A 190 -11.16 6.54 -8.22
N SER A 191 -11.25 5.48 -7.42
CA SER A 191 -12.49 5.10 -6.76
C SER A 191 -12.94 6.17 -5.75
N TRP A 192 -12.02 6.71 -4.96
CA TRP A 192 -12.29 7.83 -4.05
C TRP A 192 -12.63 9.11 -4.81
N ALA A 193 -11.91 9.43 -5.90
CA ALA A 193 -12.22 10.58 -6.75
C ALA A 193 -13.64 10.52 -7.30
N THR A 194 -14.08 9.37 -7.82
CA THR A 194 -15.47 9.19 -8.30
C THR A 194 -16.49 9.33 -7.16
N GLY A 195 -16.18 8.82 -5.97
CA GLY A 195 -17.03 9.01 -4.79
C GLY A 195 -17.16 10.49 -4.40
N LEU A 196 -16.05 11.23 -4.43
CA LEU A 196 -16.00 12.66 -4.13
C LEU A 196 -16.73 13.50 -5.17
N GLU A 197 -16.55 13.21 -6.46
CA GLU A 197 -17.29 13.86 -7.54
C GLU A 197 -18.80 13.65 -7.35
N ARG A 198 -19.21 12.44 -6.98
CA ARG A 198 -20.61 12.13 -6.72
C ARG A 198 -21.18 12.86 -5.50
N LEU A 199 -20.38 13.05 -4.45
CA LEU A 199 -20.76 13.88 -3.30
C LEU A 199 -20.93 15.36 -3.68
N GLY A 200 -20.10 15.87 -4.59
CA GLY A 200 -20.10 17.28 -4.98
C GLY A 200 -19.99 18.20 -3.77
N ASP A 201 -20.85 19.21 -3.70
CA ASP A 201 -20.86 20.22 -2.64
C ASP A 201 -21.07 19.62 -1.23
N LEU A 202 -21.70 18.44 -1.11
CA LEU A 202 -21.91 17.78 0.17
C LEU A 202 -20.59 17.41 0.87
N ALA A 203 -19.51 17.20 0.11
CA ALA A 203 -18.20 16.91 0.69
C ALA A 203 -17.69 18.06 1.57
N ALA A 204 -17.92 19.31 1.18
CA ALA A 204 -17.51 20.50 1.94
C ALA A 204 -18.38 20.74 3.19
N GLU A 205 -19.57 20.14 3.25
CA GLU A 205 -20.48 20.25 4.40
C GLU A 205 -20.20 19.21 5.50
N CYS A 206 -19.39 18.19 5.19
CA CYS A 206 -19.02 17.14 6.13
C CYS A 206 -18.15 17.68 7.27
N ASP A 207 -18.43 17.23 8.49
CA ASP A 207 -17.55 17.44 9.64
C ASP A 207 -16.33 16.52 9.54
N HIS A 208 -16.54 15.30 9.04
CA HIS A 208 -15.48 14.32 8.77
C HIS A 208 -15.76 13.52 7.50
N LEU A 209 -14.72 13.32 6.70
CA LEU A 209 -14.71 12.41 5.55
C LEU A 209 -13.62 11.35 5.77
N LEU A 210 -13.95 10.08 5.59
CA LEU A 210 -13.00 8.98 5.58
C LEU A 210 -12.83 8.46 4.14
N LEU A 211 -11.59 8.27 3.71
CA LEU A 211 -11.25 7.49 2.52
C LEU A 211 -10.62 6.19 2.97
N VAL A 212 -11.22 5.06 2.61
CA VAL A 212 -10.83 3.74 3.10
C VAL A 212 -10.75 2.75 1.94
N ASN A 213 -9.81 1.80 1.97
CA ASN A 213 -9.80 0.66 1.07
C ASN A 213 -9.81 -0.69 1.82
N ASP A 214 -10.01 -1.77 1.09
CA ASP A 214 -10.08 -3.14 1.62
C ASP A 214 -8.76 -3.93 1.49
N SER A 215 -7.63 -3.23 1.44
CA SER A 215 -6.29 -3.85 1.41
C SER A 215 -5.90 -4.50 2.74
N CYS A 216 -6.62 -4.20 3.81
CA CYS A 216 -6.53 -4.80 5.12
C CYS A 216 -7.68 -5.77 5.38
N VAL A 217 -7.40 -6.87 6.08
CA VAL A 217 -8.39 -7.77 6.65
C VAL A 217 -8.80 -7.24 8.02
N GLY A 218 -10.11 -7.21 8.26
CA GLY A 218 -10.73 -6.60 9.44
C GLY A 218 -11.85 -5.64 9.02
N PRO A 219 -12.30 -4.75 9.92
CA PRO A 219 -11.81 -4.58 11.28
C PRO A 219 -12.22 -5.75 12.19
N PHE A 220 -11.33 -6.12 13.11
CA PHE A 220 -11.61 -7.02 14.22
C PHE A 220 -12.17 -6.18 15.38
N GLY A 221 -13.49 -6.06 15.44
CA GLY A 221 -14.20 -5.27 16.45
C GLY A 221 -14.62 -3.86 15.99
N ASP A 222 -14.91 -3.00 16.97
CA ASP A 222 -15.49 -1.67 16.78
C ASP A 222 -14.44 -0.63 16.30
N LEU A 223 -14.77 0.12 15.25
CA LEU A 223 -13.95 1.21 14.72
C LEU A 223 -14.16 2.55 15.45
N GLY A 224 -15.24 2.71 16.21
CA GLY A 224 -15.56 3.96 16.91
C GLY A 224 -14.40 4.53 17.74
N PRO A 225 -13.76 3.74 18.64
CA PRO A 225 -12.60 4.20 19.40
C PRO A 225 -11.40 4.62 18.55
N LEU A 226 -11.16 3.90 17.44
CA LEU A 226 -10.04 4.20 16.55
C LEU A 226 -10.26 5.50 15.78
N ILE A 227 -11.47 5.70 15.23
CA ILE A 227 -11.86 6.93 14.56
C ILE A 227 -11.79 8.12 15.52
N ALA A 228 -12.27 7.95 16.77
CA ALA A 228 -12.18 8.98 17.79
C ALA A 228 -10.72 9.33 18.13
N ARG A 229 -9.82 8.34 18.18
CA ARG A 229 -8.38 8.57 18.37
C ARG A 229 -7.80 9.41 17.23
N GLY A 230 -8.08 9.07 15.98
CA GLY A 230 -7.65 9.87 14.82
C GLY A 230 -8.18 11.31 14.86
N GLN A 231 -9.46 11.50 15.18
CA GLN A 231 -10.07 12.83 15.34
C GLN A 231 -9.45 13.64 16.48
N SER A 232 -8.94 12.99 17.53
CA SER A 232 -8.32 13.66 18.68
C SER A 232 -6.89 14.16 18.43
N LEU A 233 -6.26 13.81 17.30
CA LEU A 233 -4.91 14.25 16.94
C LEU A 233 -4.81 15.77 16.74
N GLY A 234 -5.94 16.44 16.46
CA GLY A 234 -5.98 17.90 16.30
C GLY A 234 -5.31 18.40 15.01
N VAL A 235 -5.23 17.54 13.99
CA VAL A 235 -4.69 17.83 12.65
C VAL A 235 -5.78 17.88 11.59
N ASP A 236 -5.50 18.48 10.44
CA ASP A 236 -6.44 18.62 9.33
C ASP A 236 -6.72 17.28 8.62
N VAL A 237 -5.67 16.46 8.44
CA VAL A 237 -5.71 15.14 7.78
C VAL A 237 -4.94 14.13 8.61
N TRP A 238 -5.45 12.90 8.73
CA TRP A 238 -4.77 11.83 9.46
C TRP A 238 -4.88 10.49 8.76
N SER A 239 -3.96 9.57 9.07
CA SER A 239 -4.05 8.16 8.69
C SER A 239 -3.93 7.25 9.90
N LEU A 240 -4.14 5.94 9.71
CA LEU A 240 -3.83 4.99 10.77
C LEU A 240 -2.31 4.83 10.98
N THR A 241 -1.52 4.82 9.92
CA THR A 241 -0.05 4.68 9.97
C THR A 241 0.63 5.61 8.96
N ASP A 242 1.84 6.06 9.28
CA ASP A 242 2.79 6.70 8.36
C ASP A 242 3.92 5.74 7.98
N SER A 243 4.63 6.02 6.90
CA SER A 243 5.77 5.24 6.42
C SER A 243 6.89 6.15 5.92
N TRP A 244 8.09 5.59 5.88
CA TRP A 244 9.31 6.26 5.43
C TRP A 244 9.96 5.58 4.21
N GLU A 245 9.36 4.52 3.64
CA GLU A 245 9.88 3.70 2.52
C GLU A 245 10.17 4.49 1.22
N SER A 246 9.63 5.69 1.08
CA SER A 246 9.87 6.57 -0.08
C SER A 246 9.85 8.05 0.33
N GLY A 247 10.37 8.33 1.53
CA GLY A 247 10.15 9.57 2.26
C GLY A 247 8.95 9.46 3.21
N HIS A 248 8.81 10.42 4.12
CA HIS A 248 7.69 10.46 5.05
C HIS A 248 6.36 10.63 4.29
N HIS A 249 5.40 9.75 4.54
CA HIS A 249 4.06 9.83 3.99
C HIS A 249 3.02 9.09 4.84
N LEU A 250 1.77 9.52 4.76
CA LEU A 250 0.63 8.80 5.32
C LEU A 250 0.26 7.61 4.42
N GLN A 251 0.04 6.43 5.01
CA GLN A 251 -0.46 5.28 4.24
C GLN A 251 -1.96 5.43 3.95
N SER A 252 -2.37 5.16 2.71
CA SER A 252 -3.68 5.61 2.19
C SER A 252 -4.85 4.66 2.44
N TYR A 253 -4.61 3.47 3.00
CA TYR A 253 -5.68 2.48 3.22
C TYR A 253 -6.77 2.95 4.20
N PHE A 254 -6.47 3.96 5.01
CA PHE A 254 -7.43 4.62 5.88
C PHE A 254 -6.95 6.05 6.14
N LEU A 255 -7.63 7.02 5.53
CA LEU A 255 -7.39 8.45 5.66
C LEU A 255 -8.62 9.14 6.23
N GLY A 256 -8.43 10.10 7.13
CA GLY A 256 -9.47 10.95 7.67
C GLY A 256 -9.20 12.42 7.40
N PHE A 257 -10.23 13.13 6.98
CA PHE A 257 -10.20 14.55 6.65
C PHE A 257 -11.19 15.29 7.54
N THR A 258 -10.75 16.39 8.13
CA THR A 258 -11.61 17.28 8.91
C THR A 258 -12.34 18.27 8.02
N ARG A 259 -13.40 18.89 8.54
CA ARG A 259 -14.08 20.03 7.91
C ARG A 259 -13.13 21.15 7.45
N SER A 260 -12.07 21.41 8.23
CA SER A 260 -11.06 22.42 7.91
C SER A 260 -10.34 22.09 6.60
N ALA A 261 -9.89 20.84 6.45
CA ALA A 261 -9.27 20.35 5.23
C ALA A 261 -10.26 20.40 4.04
N LEU A 262 -11.48 19.89 4.24
CA LEU A 262 -12.50 19.81 3.20
C LEU A 262 -12.92 21.19 2.68
N GLY A 263 -13.10 22.16 3.58
CA GLY A 263 -13.46 23.54 3.23
C GLY A 263 -12.36 24.31 2.49
N GLN A 264 -11.11 23.83 2.53
CA GLN A 264 -9.99 24.35 1.74
C GLN A 264 -9.89 23.75 0.33
N GLY A 265 -10.77 22.80 -0.01
CA GLY A 265 -10.78 22.18 -1.35
C GLY A 265 -9.61 21.22 -1.61
N VAL A 266 -8.84 20.84 -0.58
CA VAL A 266 -7.56 20.11 -0.74
C VAL A 266 -7.70 18.81 -1.53
N LEU A 267 -8.82 18.08 -1.37
CA LEU A 267 -9.05 16.85 -2.12
C LEU A 267 -9.37 17.13 -3.58
N SER A 268 -10.19 18.12 -3.88
CA SER A 268 -10.50 18.50 -5.27
C SER A 268 -9.21 18.93 -5.98
N ASP A 269 -8.46 19.85 -5.38
CA ASP A 269 -7.20 20.36 -5.94
C ASP A 269 -6.16 19.25 -6.15
N PHE A 270 -6.11 18.27 -5.24
CA PHE A 270 -5.22 17.11 -5.36
C PHE A 270 -5.64 16.22 -6.54
N PHE A 271 -6.91 15.83 -6.60
CA PHE A 271 -7.40 14.94 -7.67
C PHE A 271 -7.37 15.59 -9.05
N ASP A 272 -7.50 16.91 -9.14
CA ASP A 272 -7.31 17.67 -10.39
C ASP A 272 -5.88 17.55 -10.96
N GLN A 273 -4.89 17.29 -10.10
CA GLN A 273 -3.47 17.15 -10.46
C GLN A 273 -2.99 15.70 -10.45
N TYR A 274 -3.78 14.77 -9.90
CA TYR A 274 -3.39 13.39 -9.73
C TYR A 274 -3.34 12.66 -11.10
N PRO A 275 -2.25 11.95 -11.43
CA PRO A 275 -2.05 11.41 -12.78
C PRO A 275 -2.83 10.12 -13.09
N PHE A 276 -3.47 9.51 -12.09
CA PHE A 276 -4.17 8.21 -12.21
C PHE A 276 -3.31 7.12 -12.89
N PRO A 277 -2.24 6.69 -12.21
CA PRO A 277 -1.28 5.74 -12.76
C PRO A 277 -1.90 4.35 -12.93
N LYS A 278 -1.39 3.58 -13.90
CA LYS A 278 -1.87 2.23 -14.21
C LYS A 278 -1.24 1.13 -13.36
N TYR A 279 -0.11 1.41 -12.72
CA TYR A 279 0.68 0.44 -11.95
C TYR A 279 0.75 0.80 -10.47
N LYS A 280 0.90 -0.20 -9.60
CA LYS A 280 0.87 -0.06 -8.13
C LYS A 280 1.95 0.90 -7.62
N GLU A 281 3.14 0.86 -8.19
CA GLU A 281 4.26 1.74 -7.81
C GLU A 281 3.93 3.21 -8.05
N GLY A 282 3.26 3.52 -9.17
CA GLY A 282 2.82 4.88 -9.45
C GLY A 282 1.75 5.36 -8.46
N VAL A 283 0.89 4.46 -7.95
CA VAL A 283 -0.09 4.80 -6.90
C VAL A 283 0.60 5.12 -5.58
N ILE A 284 1.69 4.44 -5.24
CA ILE A 284 2.46 4.77 -4.04
C ILE A 284 3.18 6.12 -4.22
N GLU A 285 3.89 6.29 -5.34
CA GLU A 285 4.70 7.48 -5.63
C GLU A 285 3.83 8.74 -5.77
N HIS A 286 2.77 8.69 -6.56
CA HIS A 286 1.94 9.86 -6.83
C HIS A 286 0.74 9.96 -5.89
N GLY A 287 0.32 8.85 -5.30
CA GLY A 287 -0.83 8.78 -4.40
C GLY A 287 -0.40 8.99 -2.97
N GLU A 288 0.20 8.00 -2.33
CA GLU A 288 0.52 8.09 -0.89
C GLU A 288 1.58 9.17 -0.61
N VAL A 289 2.73 9.09 -1.28
CA VAL A 289 3.82 10.06 -1.15
C VAL A 289 3.40 11.42 -1.72
N GLY A 290 2.82 11.42 -2.92
CA GLY A 290 2.35 12.64 -3.58
C GLY A 290 1.28 13.40 -2.80
N LEU A 291 0.31 12.70 -2.18
CA LEU A 291 -0.72 13.33 -1.35
C LEU A 291 -0.10 14.00 -0.12
N THR A 292 0.79 13.30 0.59
CA THR A 292 1.40 13.87 1.80
C THR A 292 2.24 15.12 1.46
N ALA A 293 3.06 15.04 0.41
CA ALA A 293 3.82 16.19 -0.07
C ALA A 293 2.92 17.37 -0.49
N PHE A 294 1.83 17.09 -1.20
CA PHE A 294 0.85 18.09 -1.62
C PHE A 294 0.18 18.80 -0.43
N LEU A 295 -0.13 18.07 0.64
CA LEU A 295 -0.70 18.60 1.87
C LEU A 295 0.32 19.49 2.61
N ASP A 296 1.56 19.01 2.73
CA ASP A 296 2.65 19.74 3.40
C ASP A 296 2.96 21.07 2.70
N GLU A 297 3.02 21.09 1.36
CA GLU A 297 3.22 22.31 0.56
C GLU A 297 2.14 23.39 0.78
N ARG A 298 0.94 22.97 1.18
CA ARG A 298 -0.21 23.85 1.47
C ARG A 298 -0.33 24.20 2.96
N GLY A 299 0.58 23.71 3.80
CA GLY A 299 0.55 23.91 5.24
C GLY A 299 -0.63 23.20 5.92
N ILE A 300 -1.16 22.15 5.29
CA ILE A 300 -2.21 21.31 5.87
C ILE A 300 -1.56 20.38 6.89
N THR A 301 -2.05 20.38 8.11
CA THR A 301 -1.43 19.59 9.19
C THR A 301 -1.79 18.11 9.05
N THR A 302 -0.78 17.24 9.21
CA THR A 302 -0.92 15.79 9.05
C THR A 302 -0.38 15.02 10.26
N ALA A 303 -0.95 13.86 10.58
CA ALA A 303 -0.43 12.93 11.59
C ALA A 303 -0.94 11.50 11.37
N ALA A 304 -0.26 10.52 11.95
CA ALA A 304 -0.73 9.13 12.00
C ALA A 304 -1.20 8.75 13.41
N VAL A 305 -2.18 7.86 13.51
CA VAL A 305 -2.64 7.32 14.79
C VAL A 305 -1.55 6.47 15.46
N PHE A 306 -0.84 5.68 14.66
CA PHE A 306 0.29 4.84 15.06
C PHE A 306 1.53 5.30 14.28
N GLU A 307 2.35 6.14 14.92
CA GLU A 307 3.53 6.72 14.29
C GLU A 307 4.66 5.69 14.11
N TYR A 308 5.34 5.77 12.96
CA TYR A 308 6.38 4.84 12.56
C TYR A 308 7.48 4.67 13.63
N PHE A 309 8.01 5.78 14.14
CA PHE A 309 9.09 5.72 15.14
C PHE A 309 8.61 5.24 16.52
N GLU A 310 7.35 5.44 16.87
CA GLU A 310 6.77 4.84 18.07
C GLU A 310 6.63 3.33 17.93
N LEU A 311 6.25 2.85 16.73
CA LEU A 311 6.21 1.42 16.41
C LEU A 311 7.60 0.78 16.45
N VAL A 312 8.62 1.45 15.90
CA VAL A 312 10.03 1.00 15.99
C VAL A 312 10.46 0.89 17.45
N ALA A 313 10.21 1.91 18.27
CA ALA A 313 10.57 1.89 19.69
C ALA A 313 9.79 0.81 20.48
N SER A 314 8.55 0.50 20.10
CA SER A 314 7.78 -0.60 20.65
C SER A 314 8.36 -1.96 20.24
N PHE A 315 8.74 -2.09 18.97
CA PHE A 315 9.35 -3.30 18.42
C PHE A 315 10.67 -3.62 19.14
N GLU A 316 11.56 -2.64 19.29
CA GLU A 316 12.84 -2.79 20.00
C GLU A 316 12.66 -3.29 21.43
N LYS A 317 11.67 -2.77 22.17
CA LYS A 317 11.34 -3.23 23.52
C LYS A 317 10.82 -4.67 23.55
N SER A 318 10.22 -5.15 22.46
CA SER A 318 9.67 -6.50 22.34
C SER A 318 10.69 -7.54 21.85
N LEU A 319 11.87 -7.11 21.41
CA LEU A 319 12.82 -7.93 20.64
C LEU A 319 13.37 -9.11 21.45
N ASP A 320 13.94 -8.86 22.63
CA ASP A 320 14.62 -9.90 23.43
C ASP A 320 13.70 -11.07 23.79
N PRO A 321 12.46 -10.86 24.31
CA PRO A 321 11.53 -11.96 24.56
C PRO A 321 11.19 -12.76 23.29
N ARG A 322 11.11 -12.10 22.13
CA ARG A 322 10.75 -12.75 20.86
C ARG A 322 11.91 -13.59 20.32
N LEU A 323 13.12 -13.05 20.32
CA LEU A 323 14.33 -13.79 19.93
C LEU A 323 14.51 -15.03 20.82
N THR A 324 14.33 -14.88 22.14
CA THR A 324 14.40 -15.98 23.10
C THR A 324 13.34 -17.05 22.78
N ARG A 325 12.09 -16.64 22.55
CA ARG A 325 11.00 -17.57 22.20
C ARG A 325 11.29 -18.38 20.94
N PHE A 326 11.83 -17.76 19.90
CA PHE A 326 12.18 -18.47 18.67
C PHE A 326 13.39 -19.38 18.85
N ALA A 327 14.40 -18.93 19.59
CA ALA A 327 15.58 -19.71 19.91
C ALA A 327 15.22 -20.96 20.72
N ASP A 328 14.35 -20.84 21.72
CA ASP A 328 13.98 -21.91 22.65
C ASP A 328 12.81 -22.79 22.19
N SER A 329 12.31 -22.57 20.97
CA SER A 329 11.20 -23.36 20.42
C SER A 329 11.55 -24.84 20.25
N THR A 330 10.55 -25.72 20.39
CA THR A 330 10.69 -27.16 20.16
C THR A 330 11.27 -27.47 18.77
N THR A 331 10.87 -26.70 17.76
CA THR A 331 11.42 -26.81 16.39
C THR A 331 12.92 -26.51 16.37
N ALA A 332 13.36 -25.43 17.00
CA ALA A 332 14.79 -25.11 17.11
C ALA A 332 15.57 -26.22 17.82
N ALA A 333 15.05 -26.72 18.95
CA ALA A 333 15.69 -27.79 19.72
C ALA A 333 15.79 -29.12 18.93
N LEU A 334 14.78 -29.45 18.11
CA LEU A 334 14.81 -30.64 17.26
C LEU A 334 15.80 -30.51 16.10
N MET A 335 15.79 -29.38 15.40
CA MET A 335 16.67 -29.17 14.24
C MET A 335 18.14 -29.02 14.65
N ARG A 336 18.42 -28.44 15.82
CA ARG A 336 19.79 -28.33 16.37
C ARG A 336 20.46 -29.67 16.69
N LYS A 337 19.70 -30.78 16.75
CA LYS A 337 20.27 -32.13 16.83
C LYS A 337 20.96 -32.59 15.54
N HIS A 338 20.56 -32.01 14.40
CA HIS A 338 21.09 -32.36 13.07
C HIS A 338 22.01 -31.28 12.52
N ASP A 339 21.72 -30.02 12.83
CA ASP A 339 22.50 -28.85 12.44
C ASP A 339 22.67 -27.92 13.66
N PRO A 340 23.81 -27.99 14.38
CA PRO A 340 24.04 -27.21 15.60
C PRO A 340 23.84 -25.70 15.44
N ASP A 341 24.03 -25.17 14.22
CA ASP A 341 23.93 -23.74 13.90
C ASP A 341 22.54 -23.35 13.39
N TYR A 342 21.57 -24.29 13.38
CA TYR A 342 20.22 -24.04 12.89
C TYR A 342 19.51 -22.89 13.64
N GLN A 343 19.04 -21.92 12.86
CA GLN A 343 18.15 -20.84 13.32
C GLN A 343 16.78 -20.98 12.66
N THR A 344 15.72 -20.81 13.48
CA THR A 344 14.34 -20.80 12.97
C THR A 344 14.14 -19.63 12.00
N VAL A 345 13.17 -19.78 11.10
CA VAL A 345 12.82 -18.71 10.15
C VAL A 345 12.41 -17.44 10.91
N GLY A 346 11.66 -17.57 12.00
CA GLY A 346 11.27 -16.44 12.85
C GLY A 346 12.44 -15.72 13.51
N TYR A 347 13.44 -16.46 13.99
CA TYR A 347 14.66 -15.86 14.53
C TYR A 347 15.40 -15.04 13.45
N ARG A 348 15.68 -15.66 12.30
CA ARG A 348 16.39 -15.00 11.18
C ARG A 348 15.63 -13.79 10.66
N SER A 349 14.31 -13.89 10.60
CA SER A 349 13.41 -12.80 10.21
C SER A 349 13.58 -11.60 11.15
N LEU A 350 13.47 -11.78 12.47
CA LEU A 350 13.65 -10.67 13.41
C LEU A 350 15.04 -10.04 13.35
N VAL A 351 16.09 -10.86 13.24
CA VAL A 351 17.47 -10.36 13.09
C VAL A 351 17.59 -9.49 11.84
N ALA A 352 17.08 -9.94 10.69
CA ALA A 352 17.10 -9.14 9.46
C ALA A 352 16.37 -7.79 9.61
N THR A 353 15.25 -7.75 10.35
CA THR A 353 14.55 -6.48 10.64
C THR A 353 15.39 -5.54 11.50
N VAL A 354 16.14 -6.06 12.47
CA VAL A 354 17.06 -5.25 13.28
C VAL A 354 18.19 -4.71 12.41
N GLU A 355 18.78 -5.55 11.56
CA GLU A 355 19.82 -5.13 10.61
C GLU A 355 19.33 -4.01 9.68
N ASP A 356 18.13 -4.15 9.11
CA ASP A 356 17.51 -3.10 8.28
C ASP A 356 17.36 -1.78 9.06
N LEU A 357 16.87 -1.83 10.30
CA LEU A 357 16.70 -0.65 11.16
C LEU A 357 18.03 0.00 11.52
N GLU A 358 19.06 -0.79 11.86
CA GLU A 358 20.41 -0.29 12.14
C GLU A 358 21.04 0.38 10.91
N MET A 359 20.77 -0.16 9.72
CA MET A 359 21.16 0.43 8.43
C MET A 359 20.27 1.62 8.01
N ARG A 360 19.26 1.97 8.81
CA ARG A 360 18.27 3.03 8.53
C ARG A 360 17.51 2.80 7.22
N VAL A 361 17.31 1.54 6.85
CA VAL A 361 16.41 1.14 5.77
C VAL A 361 14.98 1.28 6.30
N PRO A 362 14.16 2.16 5.72
CA PRO A 362 12.78 2.30 6.15
C PRO A 362 11.98 1.04 5.82
N LEU A 363 11.02 0.72 6.68
CA LEU A 363 10.26 -0.53 6.62
C LEU A 363 8.77 -0.24 6.53
N ASN A 364 7.99 -1.08 5.87
CA ASN A 364 6.55 -0.94 5.90
C ASN A 364 6.00 -1.29 7.31
N PRO A 365 5.36 -0.36 8.03
CA PRO A 365 4.93 -0.61 9.41
C PRO A 365 3.87 -1.71 9.50
N THR A 366 2.95 -1.79 8.53
CA THR A 366 1.89 -2.81 8.51
C THR A 366 2.38 -4.22 8.20
N HIS A 367 3.62 -4.36 7.72
CA HIS A 367 4.26 -5.66 7.48
C HIS A 367 5.27 -6.03 8.56
N HIS A 368 6.04 -5.06 9.09
CA HIS A 368 7.13 -5.33 10.03
C HIS A 368 6.71 -5.16 11.49
N PHE A 369 5.78 -4.25 11.76
CA PHE A 369 5.31 -3.92 13.12
C PHE A 369 3.85 -4.30 13.32
N TRP A 370 3.35 -5.29 12.56
CA TRP A 370 1.96 -5.74 12.62
C TRP A 370 1.56 -6.20 14.03
N ARG A 371 2.48 -6.78 14.79
CA ARG A 371 2.23 -7.24 16.16
C ARG A 371 2.09 -6.07 17.12
N GLU A 372 3.01 -5.12 17.03
CA GLU A 372 3.02 -3.88 17.81
C GLU A 372 1.75 -3.07 17.53
N LEU A 373 1.32 -3.02 16.27
CA LEU A 373 0.06 -2.44 15.87
C LEU A 373 -1.13 -3.11 16.58
N LEU A 374 -1.25 -4.45 16.51
CA LEU A 374 -2.33 -5.19 17.18
C LEU A 374 -2.31 -4.96 18.71
N ASP A 375 -1.13 -5.01 19.33
CA ASP A 375 -0.94 -4.80 20.77
C ASP A 375 -1.37 -3.39 21.21
N GLN A 376 -1.31 -2.41 20.30
CA GLN A 376 -1.76 -1.02 20.53
C GLN A 376 -3.22 -0.77 20.10
N GLY A 377 -3.96 -1.80 19.68
CA GLY A 377 -5.38 -1.71 19.33
C GLY A 377 -5.66 -1.39 17.86
N PHE A 378 -4.70 -1.60 16.96
CA PHE A 378 -4.96 -1.57 15.51
C PHE A 378 -5.84 -2.79 15.13
N PRO A 379 -7.05 -2.61 14.59
CA PRO A 379 -8.01 -3.71 14.42
C PRO A 379 -7.87 -4.42 13.07
N PHE A 380 -6.71 -4.34 12.42
CA PHE A 380 -6.52 -4.84 11.06
C PHE A 380 -5.26 -5.67 10.91
N ILE A 381 -5.23 -6.51 9.89
CA ILE A 381 -4.00 -7.16 9.39
C ILE A 381 -3.92 -6.94 7.88
N LYS A 382 -2.77 -6.51 7.35
CA LYS A 382 -2.62 -6.32 5.89
C LYS A 382 -2.87 -7.64 5.16
N ARG A 383 -3.73 -7.63 4.13
CA ARG A 383 -4.08 -8.85 3.37
C ARG A 383 -2.85 -9.49 2.74
N GLU A 384 -1.92 -8.68 2.24
CA GLU A 384 -0.65 -9.11 1.65
C GLU A 384 0.21 -9.91 2.65
N LEU A 385 0.21 -9.53 3.93
CA LEU A 385 0.89 -10.26 5.00
C LEU A 385 0.30 -11.67 5.21
N LEU A 386 -1.01 -11.85 5.02
CA LEU A 386 -1.67 -13.14 5.19
C LEU A 386 -1.56 -14.05 3.96
N VAL A 387 -1.70 -13.49 2.76
CA VAL A 387 -1.82 -14.25 1.52
C VAL A 387 -0.46 -14.50 0.86
N ALA A 388 0.40 -13.49 0.80
CA ALA A 388 1.72 -13.59 0.16
C ALA A 388 2.83 -13.76 1.19
N ASP A 389 2.73 -13.07 2.34
CA ASP A 389 3.77 -12.99 3.37
C ASP A 389 5.17 -12.79 2.77
N PRO A 390 5.36 -11.74 1.94
CA PRO A 390 6.55 -11.60 1.09
C PRO A 390 7.84 -11.51 1.91
N ALA A 391 7.75 -11.03 3.15
CA ALA A 391 8.87 -10.89 4.06
C ALA A 391 8.99 -12.04 5.08
N GLY A 392 8.14 -13.08 4.99
CA GLY A 392 8.17 -14.24 5.89
C GLY A 392 8.05 -13.84 7.37
N ARG A 393 7.11 -12.94 7.68
CA ARG A 393 6.93 -12.29 8.98
C ARG A 393 5.73 -12.80 9.77
N PHE A 394 4.84 -13.58 9.14
CA PHE A 394 3.63 -14.10 9.78
C PHE A 394 3.70 -15.62 9.97
N PHE A 395 3.97 -16.06 11.21
CA PHE A 395 4.15 -17.47 11.53
C PHE A 395 2.86 -18.12 12.03
N ALA A 396 2.71 -19.44 11.83
CA ALA A 396 1.52 -20.16 12.32
C ALA A 396 1.35 -20.06 13.85
N SER A 397 2.46 -19.98 14.60
CA SER A 397 2.45 -19.74 16.06
C SER A 397 1.94 -18.36 16.44
N ASP A 398 2.06 -17.37 15.55
CA ASP A 398 1.56 -16.03 15.80
C ASP A 398 0.05 -15.96 15.70
N PHE A 399 -0.54 -16.76 14.81
CA PHE A 399 -1.99 -16.84 14.71
C PHE A 399 -2.61 -17.31 16.02
N ALA A 400 -2.11 -18.39 16.62
CA ALA A 400 -2.67 -18.93 17.86
C ALA A 400 -2.53 -17.98 19.05
N ASP A 401 -1.38 -17.31 19.18
CA ASP A 401 -1.02 -16.58 20.38
C ASP A 401 -1.37 -15.09 20.34
N VAL A 402 -1.53 -14.52 19.14
CA VAL A 402 -1.72 -13.07 18.94
C VAL A 402 -3.03 -12.77 18.25
N VAL A 403 -3.28 -13.42 17.12
CA VAL A 403 -4.42 -13.07 16.28
C VAL A 403 -5.70 -13.71 16.80
N ARG A 404 -5.68 -15.02 17.06
CA ARG A 404 -6.87 -15.79 17.47
C ARG A 404 -7.60 -15.21 18.69
N PRO A 405 -6.92 -14.72 19.76
CA PRO A 405 -7.58 -14.10 20.90
C PRO A 405 -8.36 -12.81 20.56
N LEU A 406 -8.02 -12.15 19.45
CA LEU A 406 -8.66 -10.92 19.00
C LEU A 406 -9.88 -11.17 18.10
N LEU A 407 -10.07 -12.40 17.60
CA LEU A 407 -11.11 -12.72 16.62
C LEU A 407 -12.37 -13.30 17.31
N ASP A 408 -13.54 -12.74 17.00
CA ASP A 408 -14.80 -13.44 17.23
C ASP A 408 -15.02 -14.61 16.25
N GLU A 409 -16.17 -15.30 16.30
CA GLU A 409 -16.45 -16.42 15.39
C GLU A 409 -16.56 -15.98 13.91
N GLY A 410 -17.12 -14.79 13.65
CA GLY A 410 -17.25 -14.24 12.29
C GLY A 410 -15.92 -13.75 11.73
N ASP A 411 -15.09 -13.12 12.57
CA ASP A 411 -13.73 -12.70 12.25
C ASP A 411 -12.85 -13.90 11.90
N LEU A 412 -13.06 -15.04 12.58
CA LEU A 412 -12.34 -16.28 12.29
C LEU A 412 -12.69 -16.85 10.91
N GLU A 413 -13.95 -16.78 10.49
CA GLU A 413 -14.38 -17.19 9.16
C GLU A 413 -13.75 -16.31 8.08
N LEU A 414 -13.80 -14.99 8.26
CA LEU A 414 -13.15 -14.03 7.37
C LEU A 414 -11.65 -14.32 7.26
N PHE A 415 -10.96 -14.45 8.39
CA PHE A 415 -9.53 -14.75 8.42
C PHE A 415 -9.20 -16.05 7.68
N ARG A 416 -9.97 -17.13 7.93
CA ARG A 416 -9.79 -18.42 7.26
C ARG A 416 -9.97 -18.29 5.75
N SER A 417 -10.97 -17.54 5.31
CA SER A 417 -11.25 -17.34 3.89
C SER A 417 -10.10 -16.66 3.15
N GLU A 418 -9.47 -15.65 3.77
CA GLU A 418 -8.31 -14.97 3.19
C GLU A 418 -7.05 -15.84 3.28
N PHE A 419 -6.80 -16.48 4.42
CA PHE A 419 -5.62 -17.34 4.61
C PHE A 419 -5.61 -18.55 3.68
N ALA A 420 -6.78 -19.11 3.34
CA ALA A 420 -6.92 -20.20 2.37
C ALA A 420 -6.40 -19.84 0.96
N ARG A 421 -6.24 -18.55 0.65
CA ARG A 421 -5.70 -18.06 -0.62
C ARG A 421 -4.18 -18.12 -0.67
N ARG A 422 -3.50 -18.37 0.46
CA ARG A 422 -2.04 -18.52 0.50
C ARG A 422 -1.61 -19.78 -0.27
N PRO A 423 -0.70 -19.68 -1.26
CA PRO A 423 -0.34 -20.80 -2.15
C PRO A 423 0.15 -22.08 -1.44
N THR A 424 0.58 -21.97 -0.18
CA THR A 424 1.15 -23.06 0.64
C THR A 424 0.32 -23.40 1.88
N ALA A 425 -0.86 -22.80 2.10
CA ALA A 425 -1.62 -23.00 3.33
C ALA A 425 -2.22 -24.42 3.45
N ARG A 426 -1.70 -25.18 4.43
CA ARG A 426 -2.46 -26.23 5.13
C ARG A 426 -2.71 -25.74 6.54
N ILE A 427 -3.95 -25.35 6.85
CA ILE A 427 -4.36 -25.15 8.24
C ILE A 427 -4.37 -26.54 8.88
N VAL A 428 -3.44 -26.79 9.80
CA VAL A 428 -3.50 -27.98 10.66
C VAL A 428 -4.47 -27.63 11.78
N ASP A 429 -5.70 -28.11 11.69
CA ASP A 429 -6.66 -28.08 12.80
C ASP A 429 -6.04 -28.86 13.96
N ALA A 430 -5.52 -28.14 14.96
CA ALA A 430 -5.22 -28.72 16.26
C ALA A 430 -6.56 -28.86 17.01
N ARG A 431 -7.19 -30.02 16.88
CA ARG A 431 -8.27 -30.46 17.77
C ARG A 431 -7.71 -31.05 19.06
#